data_AF-A0A842ZWF2-F1
#
_entry.id   AF-A0A842ZWF2-F1
#
_cell.length_a   1.000
_cell.length_b   1.000
_cell.length_c   1.000
_cell.angle_alpha   90.00
_cell.angle_beta   90.00
_cell.angle_gamma   90.00
#
_symmetry.space_group_name_H-M   'P 1'
#
loop_
_entity.id
_entity.type
_entity.pdbx_description
1 polymer ?
#
loop_
_entity_poly.entity_id
_entity_poly.type
_entity_poly.pdbx_seq_one_letter_code
_entity_poly.pdbx_strand_id
1 'polypeptide(L)'
;MTPPPEAEAWPDIEPSLYQSPFPAPGPRFPTVQGIPPLGVRGCPSQIPSPEGAGVGGGVSLVPYISITPKIRDPSDIAFDALSQLDPDDSEHKLCFEFVKYLDRCEQKKFMIKGYDTVKGEIINLPMEYTNRWCPIRRGELSEKLKRLEYWFELQEDQPVTMITLTSGRRDLSIAGAWVDLNKSKKKLQDLLRFYFGDVDYFWVPEPHKDGYVHYHMAVFADVDNSTKDKRGEGIEDKLRNLWSKKYGTGSHTYGLDFSHKKGDGKIQHLKNYLSKYLEKGFLLDKWTSGMLKFNANLWETGFRMYGASKRIRQMMNIEPDKPSQIVWLETKMVEPEEVSEDIVDASIWPPTKKTRVTIIESERIIWYRQYIPDWIDSDFWLTPDGRIMPEDPPPQYICDWGRPCSHHAQEYKVTSWQDTNIPKRKHDVNPYDTWRPAHTNTHN
;
A
#
# COMPACT_ATOMS: atom_id res chain seq x y z
N MET A 1 -42.84 20.76 29.05
CA MET A 1 -41.57 20.97 28.32
C MET A 1 -41.92 21.47 26.94
N THR A 2 -41.66 22.75 26.68
CA THR A 2 -41.88 23.42 25.39
C THR A 2 -40.82 22.98 24.37
N PRO A 3 -41.17 22.78 23.08
CA PRO A 3 -40.19 22.48 22.06
C PRO A 3 -39.34 23.73 21.73
N PRO A 4 -38.09 23.58 21.25
CA PRO A 4 -37.26 24.69 20.85
C PRO A 4 -37.76 25.29 19.50
N PRO A 5 -37.51 26.59 19.26
CA PRO A 5 -38.00 27.29 18.08
C PRO A 5 -37.27 26.86 16.80
N GLU A 6 -38.04 26.82 15.71
CA GLU A 6 -37.61 26.56 14.33
C GLU A 6 -36.52 27.56 13.89
N ALA A 7 -35.44 27.05 13.31
CA ALA A 7 -34.41 27.85 12.69
C ALA A 7 -34.90 28.38 11.34
N GLU A 8 -34.91 29.72 11.20
CA GLU A 8 -35.25 30.43 9.98
C GLU A 8 -34.38 29.99 8.80
N ALA A 9 -35.06 29.63 7.70
CA ALA A 9 -34.46 29.30 6.42
C ALA A 9 -33.89 30.57 5.77
N TRP A 10 -32.61 30.51 5.37
CA TRP A 10 -31.99 31.52 4.53
C TRP A 10 -32.36 31.29 3.06
N PRO A 11 -32.62 32.35 2.27
CA PRO A 11 -33.07 32.19 0.89
C PRO A 11 -31.96 31.68 -0.04
N ASP A 12 -32.37 30.81 -0.95
CA ASP A 12 -31.57 30.28 -2.05
C ASP A 12 -31.06 31.42 -2.94
N ILE A 13 -29.73 31.52 -3.06
CA ILE A 13 -29.07 32.40 -4.03
C ILE A 13 -28.68 31.54 -5.23
N GLU A 14 -29.37 31.73 -6.36
CA GLU A 14 -29.00 31.17 -7.65
C GLU A 14 -27.62 31.66 -8.11
N PRO A 15 -26.73 30.77 -8.61
CA PRO A 15 -25.49 31.21 -9.23
C PRO A 15 -25.73 31.51 -10.72
N SER A 16 -25.87 32.79 -11.05
CA SER A 16 -25.81 33.28 -12.43
C SER A 16 -24.39 33.18 -13.00
N LEU A 17 -24.36 32.77 -14.27
CA LEU A 17 -23.21 32.60 -15.14
C LEU A 17 -22.30 33.84 -15.21
N TYR A 18 -21.02 33.68 -14.87
CA TYR A 18 -19.98 34.57 -15.39
C TYR A 18 -18.71 33.79 -15.74
N GLN A 19 -18.35 33.88 -17.02
CA GLN A 19 -17.09 33.44 -17.60
C GLN A 19 -15.98 34.48 -17.38
N SER A 20 -14.73 34.00 -17.44
CA SER A 20 -13.44 34.73 -17.61
C SER A 20 -12.64 35.05 -16.33
N PRO A 21 -11.31 35.26 -16.41
CA PRO A 21 -10.29 34.43 -17.05
C PRO A 21 -9.32 33.84 -15.99
N PHE A 22 -8.54 32.85 -16.41
CA PHE A 22 -7.51 32.17 -15.60
C PHE A 22 -6.44 33.14 -15.06
N PRO A 23 -5.95 32.98 -13.81
CA PRO A 23 -4.60 33.42 -13.47
C PRO A 23 -3.57 32.39 -13.98
N ALA A 24 -2.43 32.91 -14.40
CA ALA A 24 -1.27 32.21 -14.92
C ALA A 24 -0.77 31.05 -14.01
N PRO A 25 -0.05 30.06 -14.58
CA PRO A 25 0.54 28.97 -13.79
C PRO A 25 1.56 29.52 -12.79
N GLY A 26 1.43 29.10 -11.54
CA GLY A 26 2.43 29.34 -10.49
C GLY A 26 3.81 28.76 -10.84
N PRO A 27 4.85 29.14 -10.07
CA PRO A 27 6.23 28.76 -10.37
C PRO A 27 6.38 27.24 -10.48
N ARG A 28 6.98 26.78 -11.58
CA ARG A 28 7.36 25.38 -11.75
C ARG A 28 8.48 25.06 -10.78
N PHE A 29 8.24 24.11 -9.88
CA PHE A 29 9.26 23.60 -8.96
C PHE A 29 10.40 22.92 -9.73
N PRO A 30 11.65 23.02 -9.26
CA PRO A 30 12.78 22.35 -9.88
C PRO A 30 12.59 20.82 -9.84
N THR A 31 12.92 20.19 -10.96
CA THR A 31 13.01 18.73 -11.06
C THR A 31 14.30 18.30 -10.37
N VAL A 32 14.21 17.76 -9.15
CA VAL A 32 15.37 17.19 -8.45
C VAL A 32 15.81 15.94 -9.20
N GLN A 33 16.98 15.97 -9.83
CA GLN A 33 17.61 14.82 -10.45
C GLN A 33 18.30 13.97 -9.38
N GLY A 34 18.00 12.66 -9.38
CA GLY A 34 18.76 11.58 -8.75
C GLY A 34 19.08 11.76 -7.26
N ILE A 35 18.26 11.18 -6.39
CA ILE A 35 18.69 10.93 -5.00
C ILE A 35 19.79 9.86 -5.06
N PRO A 36 21.02 10.12 -4.56
CA PRO A 36 22.04 9.08 -4.47
C PRO A 36 21.55 7.96 -3.53
N PRO A 37 21.89 6.70 -3.79
CA PRO A 37 21.58 5.62 -2.86
C PRO A 37 22.17 5.97 -1.49
N LEU A 38 21.32 6.08 -0.48
CA LEU A 38 21.75 6.28 0.90
C LEU A 38 22.68 5.10 1.24
N GLY A 39 23.95 5.39 1.50
CA GLY A 39 24.92 4.40 1.97
C GLY A 39 24.50 3.90 3.36
N VAL A 40 23.62 2.91 3.40
CA VAL A 40 23.20 2.27 4.65
C VAL A 40 24.29 1.29 5.06
N ARG A 41 24.96 1.57 6.19
CA ARG A 41 25.73 0.55 6.92
C ARG A 41 24.78 -0.60 7.27
N GLY A 42 25.15 -1.81 6.85
CA GLY A 42 24.30 -2.99 6.73
C GLY A 42 23.27 -3.22 7.85
N CYS A 43 22.00 -3.14 7.46
CA CYS A 43 20.97 -4.02 8.02
C CYS A 43 20.93 -5.28 7.14
N PRO A 44 20.85 -6.49 7.71
CA PRO A 44 20.81 -7.70 6.90
C PRO A 44 19.45 -7.78 6.19
N SER A 45 19.45 -7.52 4.88
CA SER A 45 18.47 -8.13 3.99
C SER A 45 18.69 -9.63 4.09
N GLN A 46 17.86 -10.34 4.88
CA GLN A 46 17.86 -11.80 4.91
C GLN A 46 17.21 -12.33 3.63
N ILE A 47 17.92 -12.18 2.51
CA ILE A 47 17.93 -13.19 1.46
C ILE A 47 19.21 -13.97 1.75
N PRO A 48 19.15 -15.25 2.15
CA PRO A 48 20.36 -16.04 2.33
C PRO A 48 21.10 -16.07 0.98
N SER A 49 22.31 -15.51 0.97
CA SER A 49 23.21 -15.61 -0.17
C SER A 49 23.69 -17.07 -0.27
N PRO A 50 23.49 -17.78 -1.39
CA PRO A 50 23.96 -19.14 -1.55
C PRO A 50 25.37 -19.10 -2.11
N GLU A 51 26.33 -18.75 -1.25
CA GLU A 51 27.77 -18.92 -1.51
C GLU A 51 28.46 -19.45 -0.25
N GLY A 52 28.75 -20.75 -0.28
CA GLY A 52 29.42 -21.46 0.80
C GLY A 52 29.68 -22.92 0.46
N ALA A 53 30.19 -23.21 -0.74
CA ALA A 53 30.69 -24.53 -1.10
C ALA A 53 32.22 -24.55 -0.93
N GLY A 54 32.67 -25.04 0.23
CA GLY A 54 34.07 -25.26 0.56
C GLY A 54 34.21 -26.42 1.55
N VAL A 55 34.23 -27.63 0.98
CA VAL A 55 34.75 -28.92 1.48
C VAL A 55 35.19 -29.00 2.96
N GLY A 56 34.53 -29.88 3.73
CA GLY A 56 35.22 -30.74 4.70
C GLY A 56 34.67 -30.77 6.14
N GLY A 57 34.21 -31.95 6.56
CA GLY A 57 34.22 -32.39 7.97
C GLY A 57 32.96 -32.08 8.77
N GLY A 58 32.36 -33.12 9.35
CA GLY A 58 31.05 -33.06 10.01
C GLY A 58 30.97 -32.05 11.15
N VAL A 59 29.87 -31.30 11.17
CA VAL A 59 29.51 -30.40 12.27
C VAL A 59 28.12 -30.76 12.76
N SER A 60 28.09 -31.14 14.04
CA SER A 60 26.92 -31.36 14.86
C SER A 60 25.89 -30.23 14.70
N LEU A 61 24.64 -30.62 14.43
CA LEU A 61 23.46 -29.75 14.50
C LEU A 61 23.28 -29.24 15.94
N VAL A 62 23.93 -28.13 16.28
CA VAL A 62 23.57 -27.37 17.48
C VAL A 62 22.65 -26.25 17.03
N PRO A 63 21.41 -26.18 17.53
CA PRO A 63 20.48 -25.12 17.14
C PRO A 63 21.04 -23.77 17.58
N TYR A 64 21.17 -22.85 16.63
CA TYR A 64 21.49 -21.46 16.88
C TYR A 64 20.30 -20.82 17.62
N ILE A 65 20.37 -20.76 18.95
CA ILE A 65 19.36 -20.07 19.77
C ILE A 65 19.66 -18.57 19.65
N SER A 66 19.00 -17.90 18.69
CA SER A 66 18.96 -16.44 18.65
C SER A 66 18.14 -15.94 19.84
N ILE A 67 18.81 -15.36 20.85
CA ILE A 67 18.17 -14.70 22.02
C ILE A 67 17.68 -13.29 21.64
N THR A 68 17.11 -13.16 20.45
CA THR A 68 16.27 -12.01 20.13
C THR A 68 14.86 -12.33 20.64
N PRO A 69 14.23 -11.48 21.46
CA PRO A 69 12.87 -11.72 21.91
C PRO A 69 12.01 -12.02 20.69
N LYS A 70 11.36 -13.20 20.69
CA LYS A 70 10.54 -13.66 19.57
C LYS A 70 9.48 -12.59 19.34
N ILE A 71 9.56 -11.91 18.19
CA ILE A 71 8.56 -10.91 17.82
C ILE A 71 7.23 -11.67 17.77
N ARG A 72 6.24 -11.19 18.54
CA ARG A 72 4.94 -11.85 18.63
C ARG A 72 4.23 -11.79 17.28
N ASP A 73 3.54 -12.86 16.96
CA ASP A 73 2.74 -12.91 15.75
C ASP A 73 1.52 -11.97 15.87
N PRO A 74 1.12 -11.28 14.80
CA PRO A 74 -0.04 -10.39 14.82
C PRO A 74 -1.32 -11.04 15.36
N SER A 75 -1.57 -12.32 15.07
CA SER A 75 -2.72 -13.07 15.58
C SER A 75 -2.71 -13.18 17.10
N ASP A 76 -1.56 -13.49 17.72
CA ASP A 76 -1.41 -13.54 19.18
C ASP A 76 -1.72 -12.19 19.84
N ILE A 77 -1.20 -11.10 19.26
CA ILE A 77 -1.44 -9.73 19.74
C ILE A 77 -2.94 -9.39 19.63
N ALA A 78 -3.57 -9.79 18.53
CA ALA A 78 -4.98 -9.53 18.28
C ALA A 78 -5.89 -10.39 19.20
N PHE A 79 -5.51 -11.63 19.46
CA PHE A 79 -6.21 -12.54 20.37
C PHE A 79 -6.19 -12.02 21.82
N ASP A 80 -5.05 -11.54 22.31
CA ASP A 80 -4.94 -10.90 23.63
C ASP A 80 -5.85 -9.66 23.76
N ALA A 81 -5.99 -8.89 22.69
CA ALA A 81 -6.87 -7.72 22.67
C ALA A 81 -8.35 -8.13 22.61
N LEU A 82 -8.65 -9.24 21.91
CA LEU A 82 -10.00 -9.79 21.81
C LEU A 82 -10.46 -10.33 23.16
N SER A 83 -9.58 -10.99 23.93
CA SER A 83 -9.93 -11.50 25.26
C SER A 83 -10.26 -10.41 26.28
N GLN A 84 -9.90 -9.15 25.98
CA GLN A 84 -10.23 -7.97 26.78
C GLN A 84 -11.46 -7.23 26.25
N LEU A 85 -11.99 -7.61 25.08
CA LEU A 85 -13.18 -7.02 24.50
C LEU A 85 -14.43 -7.66 25.12
N ASP A 86 -15.43 -6.83 25.42
CA ASP A 86 -16.72 -7.31 25.91
C ASP A 86 -17.38 -8.20 24.83
N PRO A 87 -17.79 -9.44 25.15
CA PRO A 87 -18.53 -10.30 24.21
C PRO A 87 -19.80 -9.67 23.63
N ASP A 88 -20.41 -8.72 24.37
CA ASP A 88 -21.60 -7.98 23.95
C ASP A 88 -21.26 -6.68 23.16
N ASP A 89 -19.98 -6.36 22.94
CA ASP A 89 -19.57 -5.24 22.08
C ASP A 89 -20.05 -5.48 20.65
N SER A 90 -20.66 -4.47 20.04
CA SER A 90 -21.23 -4.56 18.68
C SER A 90 -20.20 -4.96 17.62
N GLU A 91 -18.91 -4.72 17.87
CA GLU A 91 -17.81 -5.06 16.97
C GLU A 91 -17.17 -6.42 17.28
N HIS A 92 -17.63 -7.15 18.32
CA HIS A 92 -17.00 -8.39 18.77
C HIS A 92 -16.92 -9.45 17.66
N LYS A 93 -18.03 -9.65 16.92
CA LYS A 93 -18.06 -10.59 15.79
C LYS A 93 -17.04 -10.23 14.71
N LEU A 94 -16.94 -8.95 14.35
CA LEU A 94 -15.99 -8.49 13.33
C LEU A 94 -14.55 -8.68 13.81
N CYS A 95 -14.27 -8.35 15.07
CA CYS A 95 -12.96 -8.54 15.69
C CYS A 95 -12.55 -10.03 15.72
N PHE A 96 -13.48 -10.91 16.06
CA PHE A 96 -13.26 -12.35 16.08
C PHE A 96 -12.89 -12.90 14.69
N GLU A 97 -13.66 -12.52 13.65
CA GLU A 97 -13.35 -12.93 12.28
C GLU A 97 -12.04 -12.34 11.78
N PHE A 98 -11.69 -11.12 12.21
CA PHE A 98 -10.40 -10.51 11.91
C PHE A 98 -9.22 -11.25 12.56
N VAL A 99 -9.35 -11.68 13.83
CA VAL A 99 -8.33 -12.50 14.52
C VAL A 99 -8.12 -13.82 13.78
N LYS A 100 -9.20 -14.52 13.40
CA LYS A 100 -9.12 -15.73 12.57
C LYS A 100 -8.46 -15.48 11.24
N TYR A 101 -8.72 -14.33 10.61
CA TYR A 101 -8.07 -13.95 9.37
C TYR A 101 -6.55 -13.81 9.56
N LEU A 102 -6.08 -13.20 10.64
CA LEU A 102 -4.65 -13.05 10.93
C LEU A 102 -3.98 -14.42 11.15
N ASP A 103 -4.58 -15.26 12.00
CA ASP A 103 -4.10 -16.62 12.28
C ASP A 103 -3.99 -17.45 10.99
N ARG A 104 -5.06 -17.47 10.18
CA ARG A 104 -5.04 -18.13 8.87
C ARG A 104 -3.97 -17.58 7.95
N CYS A 105 -3.75 -16.27 7.94
CA CYS A 105 -2.72 -15.65 7.11
C CYS A 105 -1.29 -16.06 7.51
N GLU A 106 -1.02 -16.20 8.80
CA GLU A 106 0.30 -16.60 9.32
C GLU A 106 0.63 -18.06 9.00
N GLN A 107 -0.39 -18.89 8.81
CA GLN A 107 -0.23 -20.28 8.37
C GLN A 107 0.03 -20.40 6.86
N LYS A 108 -0.20 -19.34 6.08
CA LYS A 108 0.02 -19.36 4.63
C LYS A 108 1.49 -19.23 4.30
N LYS A 109 1.90 -19.98 3.29
CA LYS A 109 3.25 -19.91 2.72
C LYS A 109 3.15 -19.71 1.22
N PHE A 110 4.21 -19.16 0.66
CA PHE A 110 4.44 -19.11 -0.77
C PHE A 110 5.64 -19.96 -1.12
N MET A 111 5.57 -20.60 -2.28
CA MET A 111 6.74 -21.15 -2.94
C MET A 111 6.92 -20.39 -4.24
N ILE A 112 8.00 -19.62 -4.33
CA ILE A 112 8.33 -18.86 -5.54
C ILE A 112 9.41 -19.61 -6.30
N LYS A 113 9.09 -20.04 -7.51
CA LYS A 113 10.03 -20.68 -8.43
C LYS A 113 10.62 -19.61 -9.34
N GLY A 114 11.95 -19.59 -9.44
CA GLY A 114 12.69 -18.70 -10.31
C GLY A 114 13.81 -19.42 -11.05
N TYR A 115 14.37 -18.78 -12.06
CA TYR A 115 15.57 -19.20 -12.76
C TYR A 115 16.66 -18.16 -12.53
N ASP A 116 17.76 -18.59 -11.90
CA ASP A 116 18.96 -17.76 -11.72
C ASP A 116 19.74 -17.75 -13.03
N THR A 117 19.73 -16.61 -13.72
CA THR A 117 20.35 -16.46 -15.05
C THR A 117 21.87 -16.56 -15.03
N VAL A 118 22.52 -16.29 -13.89
CA VAL A 118 23.97 -16.36 -13.77
C VAL A 118 24.41 -17.79 -13.48
N LYS A 119 23.66 -18.50 -12.64
CA LYS A 119 23.97 -19.90 -12.27
C LYS A 119 23.43 -20.89 -13.29
N GLY A 120 22.42 -20.51 -14.08
CA GLY A 120 21.72 -21.41 -14.98
C GLY A 120 20.87 -22.46 -14.23
N GLU A 121 20.38 -22.11 -13.03
CA GLU A 121 19.71 -23.05 -12.13
C GLU A 121 18.29 -22.60 -11.75
N ILE A 122 17.41 -23.57 -11.56
CA ILE A 122 16.09 -23.33 -10.98
C ILE A 122 16.22 -23.21 -9.47
N ILE A 123 15.73 -22.10 -8.94
CA ILE A 123 15.65 -21.84 -7.50
C ILE A 123 14.19 -21.93 -7.03
N ASN A 124 14.02 -22.47 -5.83
CA ASN A 124 12.74 -22.46 -5.12
C ASN A 124 12.93 -21.66 -3.83
N LEU A 125 12.21 -20.55 -3.73
CA LEU A 125 12.27 -19.64 -2.59
C LEU A 125 10.99 -19.80 -1.76
N PRO A 126 11.04 -20.52 -0.63
CA PRO A 126 9.94 -20.49 0.32
C PRO A 126 9.85 -19.08 0.92
N MET A 127 8.64 -18.53 0.96
CA MET A 127 8.36 -17.24 1.58
C MET A 127 7.14 -17.36 2.49
N GLU A 128 7.20 -16.69 3.63
CA GLU A 128 6.03 -16.58 4.51
C GLU A 128 5.04 -15.56 3.95
N TYR A 129 3.75 -15.79 4.18
CA TYR A 129 2.74 -14.80 3.82
C TYR A 129 2.88 -13.56 4.70
N THR A 130 3.21 -12.43 4.08
CA THR A 130 3.31 -11.16 4.77
C THR A 130 2.03 -10.35 4.64
N ASN A 131 1.24 -10.33 5.72
CA ASN A 131 0.07 -9.47 5.83
C ASN A 131 0.46 -8.05 6.25
N ARG A 132 -0.49 -7.12 6.14
CA ARG A 132 -0.25 -5.69 6.40
C ARG A 132 0.08 -5.36 7.86
N TRP A 133 -0.23 -6.25 8.80
CA TRP A 133 0.06 -6.14 10.22
C TRP A 133 1.35 -6.87 10.63
N CYS A 134 1.97 -7.66 9.74
CA CYS A 134 3.21 -8.39 10.02
C CYS A 134 4.41 -7.45 10.28
N PRO A 135 5.35 -7.86 11.16
CA PRO A 135 6.56 -7.09 11.46
C PRO A 135 7.39 -6.70 10.22
N ILE A 136 7.45 -7.57 9.21
CA ILE A 136 8.17 -7.29 7.95
C ILE A 136 7.62 -6.03 7.26
N ARG A 137 6.29 -5.92 7.12
CA ARG A 137 5.65 -4.74 6.52
C ARG A 137 5.83 -3.48 7.37
N ARG A 138 5.95 -3.64 8.70
CA ARG A 138 6.30 -2.53 9.61
C ARG A 138 7.72 -2.04 9.36
N GLY A 139 8.68 -2.96 9.21
CA GLY A 139 10.06 -2.66 8.84
C GLY A 139 10.14 -1.93 7.51
N GLU A 140 9.46 -2.43 6.48
CA GLU A 140 9.38 -1.77 5.18
C GLU A 140 8.84 -0.33 5.28
N LEU A 141 7.74 -0.11 6.02
CA LEU A 141 7.18 1.23 6.19
C LEU A 141 8.17 2.16 6.92
N SER A 142 8.86 1.68 7.95
CA SER A 142 9.90 2.45 8.65
C SER A 142 11.01 2.91 7.70
N GLU A 143 11.49 2.03 6.82
CA GLU A 143 12.47 2.40 5.79
C GLU A 143 11.92 3.42 4.79
N LYS A 144 10.67 3.28 4.38
CA LYS A 144 9.99 4.27 3.51
C LYS A 144 9.92 5.65 4.17
N LEU A 145 9.68 5.71 5.49
CA LEU A 145 9.67 6.98 6.23
C LEU A 145 11.06 7.58 6.41
N LYS A 146 12.11 6.76 6.53
CA LYS A 146 13.50 7.26 6.52
C LYS A 146 13.82 7.96 5.20
N ARG A 147 13.38 7.40 4.07
CA ARG A 147 13.51 8.06 2.76
C ARG A 147 12.71 9.36 2.67
N LEU A 148 11.49 9.37 3.21
CA LEU A 148 10.68 10.58 3.30
C LEU A 148 11.36 11.67 4.14
N GLU A 149 11.94 11.30 5.28
CA GLU A 149 12.72 12.20 6.13
C GLU A 149 13.88 12.81 5.35
N TYR A 150 14.69 11.97 4.71
CA TYR A 150 15.82 12.43 3.93
C TYR A 150 15.38 13.39 2.83
N TRP A 151 14.32 13.05 2.09
CA TRP A 151 13.76 13.97 1.09
C TRP A 151 13.32 15.30 1.72
N PHE A 152 12.69 15.26 2.89
CA PHE A 152 12.21 16.45 3.59
C PHE A 152 13.36 17.33 4.10
N GLU A 153 14.43 16.73 4.63
CA GLU A 153 15.65 17.45 5.07
C GLU A 153 16.34 18.18 3.91
N LEU A 154 16.21 17.68 2.67
CA LEU A 154 16.71 18.34 1.46
C LEU A 154 15.85 19.54 1.02
N GLN A 155 14.62 19.68 1.52
CA GLN A 155 13.76 20.82 1.21
C GLN A 155 14.07 21.96 2.17
N GLU A 156 15.03 22.82 1.81
CA GLU A 156 15.30 24.05 2.57
C GLU A 156 14.00 24.87 2.71
N ASP A 157 13.61 25.13 3.96
CA ASP A 157 12.46 25.96 4.35
C ASP A 157 11.10 25.67 3.74
N GLN A 158 10.84 24.43 3.31
CA GLN A 158 9.49 24.06 2.90
C GLN A 158 8.52 24.07 4.09
N PRO A 159 7.45 24.89 4.06
CA PRO A 159 6.46 24.90 5.13
C PRO A 159 5.68 23.58 5.13
N VAL A 160 5.33 23.12 6.35
CA VAL A 160 4.47 21.96 6.54
C VAL A 160 3.28 22.36 7.39
N THR A 161 2.09 22.14 6.86
CA THR A 161 0.85 22.21 7.62
C THR A 161 0.40 20.79 7.95
N MET A 162 0.29 20.50 9.24
CA MET A 162 -0.29 19.27 9.74
C MET A 162 -1.80 19.42 9.82
N ILE A 163 -2.54 18.51 9.20
CA ILE A 163 -3.99 18.51 9.18
C ILE A 163 -4.49 17.25 9.88
N THR A 164 -5.32 17.41 10.90
CA THR A 164 -5.99 16.30 11.60
C THR A 164 -7.45 16.25 11.16
N LEU A 165 -7.91 15.08 10.69
CA LEU A 165 -9.28 14.82 10.26
C LEU A 165 -9.96 13.89 11.27
N THR A 166 -11.06 14.36 11.85
CA THR A 166 -11.83 13.64 12.86
C THR A 166 -13.30 13.61 12.47
N SER A 167 -13.92 12.43 12.55
CA SER A 167 -15.37 12.34 12.41
C SER A 167 -16.02 12.84 13.70
N GLY A 168 -16.84 13.88 13.60
CA GLY A 168 -17.58 14.41 14.74
C GLY A 168 -18.93 13.72 14.96
N ARG A 169 -19.27 12.74 14.11
CA ARG A 169 -20.57 12.10 14.05
C ARG A 169 -20.65 10.91 15.00
N ARG A 170 -21.26 11.13 16.17
CA ARG A 170 -21.49 10.09 17.19
C ARG A 170 -22.54 9.06 16.78
N ASP A 171 -23.31 9.34 15.73
CA ASP A 171 -24.36 8.48 15.19
C ASP A 171 -23.86 7.46 14.16
N LEU A 172 -22.58 7.53 13.76
CA LEU A 172 -21.98 6.58 12.83
C LEU A 172 -21.33 5.42 13.58
N SER A 173 -21.43 4.22 13.01
CA SER A 173 -20.55 3.10 13.40
C SER A 173 -19.09 3.42 13.02
N ILE A 174 -18.14 2.63 13.55
CA ILE A 174 -16.71 2.78 13.22
C ILE A 174 -16.50 2.66 11.71
N ALA A 175 -17.09 1.65 11.06
CA ALA A 175 -17.07 1.50 9.60
C ALA A 175 -17.67 2.71 8.87
N GLY A 176 -18.79 3.24 9.37
CA GLY A 176 -19.42 4.45 8.83
C GLY A 176 -18.49 5.67 8.90
N ALA A 177 -17.80 5.86 10.03
CA ALA A 177 -16.82 6.93 10.21
C ALA A 177 -15.64 6.79 9.24
N TRP A 178 -15.14 5.56 9.00
CA TRP A 178 -14.11 5.30 7.99
C TRP A 178 -14.53 5.71 6.58
N VAL A 179 -15.76 5.38 6.17
CA VAL A 179 -16.30 5.71 4.84
C VAL A 179 -16.45 7.22 4.70
N ASP A 180 -17.06 7.88 5.69
CA ASP A 180 -17.31 9.31 5.64
C ASP A 180 -16.00 10.12 5.63
N LEU A 181 -15.05 9.76 6.50
CA LEU A 181 -13.74 10.41 6.54
C LEU A 181 -12.95 10.20 5.24
N ASN A 182 -12.97 9.02 4.62
CA ASN A 182 -12.28 8.83 3.35
C ASN A 182 -12.89 9.67 2.23
N LYS A 183 -14.23 9.75 2.18
CA LYS A 183 -14.95 10.57 1.20
C LYS A 183 -14.61 12.06 1.37
N SER A 184 -14.62 12.56 2.59
CA SER A 184 -14.33 13.96 2.90
C SER A 184 -12.84 14.30 2.78
N LYS A 185 -11.93 13.39 3.16
CA LYS A 185 -10.48 13.51 2.90
C LYS A 185 -10.20 13.68 1.41
N LYS A 186 -10.84 12.87 0.54
CA LYS A 186 -10.65 12.99 -0.92
C LYS A 186 -11.07 14.37 -1.43
N LYS A 187 -12.24 14.86 -0.99
CA LYS A 187 -12.71 16.22 -1.34
C LYS A 187 -11.76 17.30 -0.83
N LEU A 188 -11.23 17.15 0.39
CA LEU A 188 -10.23 18.06 0.94
C LEU A 188 -8.95 18.06 0.09
N GLN A 189 -8.45 16.89 -0.31
CA GLN A 189 -7.28 16.78 -1.21
C GLN A 189 -7.53 17.45 -2.56
N ASP A 190 -8.73 17.32 -3.12
CA ASP A 190 -9.11 18.00 -4.36
C ASP A 190 -9.10 19.53 -4.19
N LEU A 191 -9.58 20.03 -3.06
CA LEU A 191 -9.52 21.46 -2.74
C LEU A 191 -8.10 21.95 -2.51
N LEU A 192 -7.29 21.22 -1.74
CA LEU A 192 -5.88 21.55 -1.55
C LEU A 192 -5.16 21.65 -2.89
N ARG A 193 -5.44 20.73 -3.81
CA ARG A 193 -4.89 20.80 -5.17
C ARG A 193 -5.39 21.99 -5.98
N PHE A 194 -6.67 22.35 -5.82
CA PHE A 194 -7.24 23.50 -6.50
C PHE A 194 -6.58 24.83 -6.05
N TYR A 195 -6.29 24.99 -4.76
CA TYR A 195 -5.73 26.24 -4.23
C TYR A 195 -4.20 26.30 -4.27
N PHE A 196 -3.52 25.15 -4.12
CA PHE A 196 -2.06 25.09 -3.97
C PHE A 196 -1.35 24.36 -5.11
N GLY A 197 -2.07 23.92 -6.15
CA GLY A 197 -1.51 23.17 -7.28
C GLY A 197 -1.20 21.71 -6.93
N ASP A 198 -0.19 21.13 -7.57
CA ASP A 198 0.23 19.74 -7.29
C ASP A 198 1.00 19.65 -5.96
N VAL A 199 0.27 19.85 -4.86
CA VAL A 199 0.81 19.83 -3.50
C VAL A 199 1.16 18.41 -3.08
N ASP A 200 2.34 18.30 -2.47
CA ASP A 200 2.75 17.05 -1.85
C ASP A 200 2.09 16.86 -0.50
N TYR A 201 1.78 15.60 -0.21
CA TYR A 201 1.23 15.23 1.09
C TYR A 201 1.59 13.79 1.44
N PHE A 202 1.55 13.52 2.75
CA PHE A 202 1.54 12.19 3.32
C PHE A 202 0.41 12.11 4.35
N TRP A 203 -0.32 11.01 4.41
CA TRP A 203 -1.33 10.79 5.44
C TRP A 203 -1.29 9.38 6.02
N VAL A 204 -1.71 9.26 7.27
CA VAL A 204 -1.81 8.03 8.05
C VAL A 204 -3.08 8.07 8.91
N PRO A 205 -3.82 6.96 9.06
CA PRO A 205 -4.88 6.85 10.04
C PRO A 205 -4.32 6.49 11.42
N GLU A 206 -4.81 7.14 12.48
CA GLU A 206 -4.52 6.85 13.89
C GLU A 206 -5.77 6.24 14.54
N PRO A 207 -5.64 5.15 15.33
CA PRO A 207 -6.73 4.63 16.14
C PRO A 207 -6.97 5.52 17.37
N HIS A 208 -8.22 5.91 17.58
CA HIS A 208 -8.66 6.42 18.86
C HIS A 208 -8.92 5.27 19.85
N LYS A 209 -8.98 5.57 21.15
CA LYS A 209 -9.10 4.57 22.23
C LYS A 209 -10.36 3.69 22.14
N ASP A 210 -11.40 4.17 21.46
CA ASP A 210 -12.67 3.47 21.24
C ASP A 210 -12.71 2.72 19.89
N GLY A 211 -11.68 2.87 19.06
CA GLY A 211 -11.55 2.26 17.74
C GLY A 211 -11.95 3.15 16.57
N TYR A 212 -12.44 4.37 16.83
CA TYR A 212 -12.69 5.33 15.75
C TYR A 212 -11.39 5.79 15.09
N VAL A 213 -11.45 6.11 13.81
CA VAL A 213 -10.30 6.56 13.02
C VAL A 213 -10.16 8.07 13.07
N HIS A 214 -8.93 8.54 13.25
CA HIS A 214 -8.50 9.89 12.87
C HIS A 214 -7.54 9.79 11.68
N TYR A 215 -7.46 10.81 10.84
CA TYR A 215 -6.37 10.92 9.87
C TYR A 215 -5.43 12.05 10.27
N HIS A 216 -4.13 11.78 10.20
CA HIS A 216 -3.09 12.81 10.24
C HIS A 216 -2.51 12.94 8.85
N MET A 217 -2.53 14.15 8.32
CA MET A 217 -2.04 14.48 6.98
C MET A 217 -1.02 15.60 7.07
N ALA A 218 0.23 15.31 6.70
CA ALA A 218 1.24 16.33 6.46
C ALA A 218 1.07 16.85 5.03
N VAL A 219 0.82 18.16 4.89
CA VAL A 219 0.75 18.85 3.60
C VAL A 219 1.98 19.74 3.50
N PHE A 220 2.80 19.55 2.46
CA PHE A 220 4.04 20.30 2.27
C PHE A 220 3.79 21.64 1.56
N ALA A 221 2.89 22.41 2.14
CA ALA A 221 2.51 23.75 1.75
C ALA A 221 2.04 24.53 2.97
N ASP A 222 1.97 25.84 2.81
CA ASP A 222 1.44 26.75 3.81
C ASP A 222 -0.08 26.89 3.68
N VAL A 223 -0.83 26.05 4.42
CA VAL A 223 -2.29 26.02 4.36
C VAL A 223 -2.90 26.86 5.47
N ASP A 224 -2.71 28.18 5.42
CA ASP A 224 -3.21 29.11 6.43
C ASP A 224 -4.13 30.20 5.85
N ASN A 225 -4.75 31.01 6.72
CA ASN A 225 -5.66 32.08 6.32
C ASN A 225 -4.97 33.27 5.61
N SER A 226 -3.65 33.27 5.40
CA SER A 226 -3.00 34.28 4.55
C SER A 226 -3.34 34.06 3.08
N THR A 227 -3.52 32.80 2.67
CA THR A 227 -4.03 32.46 1.34
C THR A 227 -5.54 32.71 1.30
N LYS A 228 -5.97 33.59 0.38
CA LYS A 228 -7.37 33.96 0.22
C LYS A 228 -7.99 33.31 -1.01
N ASP A 229 -9.27 32.98 -0.92
CA ASP A 229 -10.05 32.60 -2.10
C ASP A 229 -10.43 33.82 -2.96
N LYS A 230 -11.17 33.58 -4.06
CA LYS A 230 -11.64 34.66 -4.95
C LYS A 230 -12.58 35.67 -4.27
N ARG A 231 -13.12 35.36 -3.09
CA ARG A 231 -14.03 36.21 -2.31
C ARG A 231 -13.31 36.90 -1.14
N GLY A 232 -12.01 36.67 -0.96
CA GLY A 232 -11.23 37.21 0.16
C GLY A 232 -11.33 36.40 1.45
N GLU A 233 -12.02 35.24 1.46
CA GLU A 233 -12.11 34.36 2.62
C GLU A 233 -10.77 33.64 2.82
N GLY A 234 -10.30 33.54 4.08
CA GLY A 234 -9.11 32.76 4.42
C GLY A 234 -9.32 31.28 4.12
N ILE A 235 -8.34 30.63 3.47
CA ILE A 235 -8.55 29.27 2.98
C ILE A 235 -8.71 28.24 4.11
N GLU A 236 -8.03 28.42 5.25
CA GLU A 236 -8.19 27.53 6.40
C GLU A 236 -9.65 27.54 6.91
N ASP A 237 -10.19 28.72 7.16
CA ASP A 237 -11.57 28.90 7.64
C ASP A 237 -12.57 28.37 6.61
N LYS A 238 -12.32 28.63 5.32
CA LYS A 238 -13.13 28.09 4.24
C LYS A 238 -13.16 26.56 4.25
N LEU A 239 -12.00 25.92 4.41
CA LEU A 239 -11.91 24.46 4.47
C LEU A 239 -12.63 23.91 5.71
N ARG A 240 -12.49 24.55 6.88
CA ARG A 240 -13.23 24.20 8.11
C ARG A 240 -14.75 24.35 7.95
N ASN A 241 -15.19 25.43 7.31
CA ASN A 241 -16.60 25.65 6.98
C ASN A 241 -17.14 24.58 6.03
N LEU A 242 -16.40 24.22 4.98
CA LEU A 242 -16.81 23.15 4.07
C LEU A 242 -16.86 21.79 4.77
N TRP A 243 -15.87 21.48 5.58
CA TRP A 243 -15.81 20.23 6.36
C TRP A 243 -17.01 20.06 7.28
N SER A 244 -17.34 21.13 8.01
CA SER A 244 -18.38 21.10 9.04
C SER A 244 -19.79 21.29 8.51
N LYS A 245 -20.01 22.30 7.66
CA LYS A 245 -21.36 22.67 7.20
C LYS A 245 -21.75 21.93 5.93
N LYS A 246 -20.85 21.84 4.94
CA LYS A 246 -21.18 21.26 3.63
C LYS A 246 -21.02 19.74 3.61
N TYR A 247 -19.97 19.22 4.24
CA TYR A 247 -19.71 17.79 4.26
C TYR A 247 -20.33 17.10 5.47
N GLY A 248 -20.52 17.84 6.57
CA GLY A 248 -21.12 17.29 7.78
C GLY A 248 -20.28 16.22 8.46
N THR A 249 -18.98 16.15 8.16
CA THR A 249 -18.11 15.05 8.62
C THR A 249 -17.62 15.26 10.05
N GLY A 250 -17.42 16.52 10.47
CA GLY A 250 -16.99 16.82 11.83
C GLY A 250 -17.25 18.27 12.21
N SER A 251 -16.95 18.63 13.45
CA SER A 251 -17.15 20.00 13.92
C SER A 251 -16.19 20.99 13.23
N HIS A 252 -16.56 22.27 13.20
CA HIS A 252 -15.70 23.32 12.65
C HIS A 252 -14.36 23.41 13.40
N THR A 253 -14.41 23.31 14.73
CA THR A 253 -13.24 23.49 15.61
C THR A 253 -12.36 22.25 15.69
N TYR A 254 -12.96 21.06 15.82
CA TYR A 254 -12.22 19.83 16.14
C TYR A 254 -12.28 18.76 15.04
N GLY A 255 -13.16 18.92 14.04
CA GLY A 255 -13.32 17.96 12.95
C GLY A 255 -12.25 18.06 11.86
N LEU A 256 -11.77 19.27 11.61
CA LEU A 256 -10.66 19.55 10.70
C LEU A 256 -9.74 20.56 11.38
N ASP A 257 -8.60 20.10 11.89
CA ASP A 257 -7.65 20.93 12.63
C ASP A 257 -6.33 21.12 11.89
N PHE A 258 -5.77 22.32 11.96
CA PHE A 258 -4.54 22.72 11.28
C PHE A 258 -3.49 23.13 12.31
N SER A 259 -2.31 22.52 12.23
CA SER A 259 -1.14 22.91 13.00
C SER A 259 -0.01 23.30 12.06
N HIS A 260 0.30 24.59 12.05
CA HIS A 260 1.34 25.18 11.22
C HIS A 260 2.71 24.98 11.86
N LYS A 261 3.66 24.42 11.11
CA LYS A 261 5.01 24.14 11.58
C LYS A 261 6.01 24.98 10.79
N LYS A 262 6.28 26.19 11.29
CA LYS A 262 7.18 27.20 10.68
C LYS A 262 8.11 27.83 11.73
N GLY A 263 9.23 28.41 11.28
CA GLY A 263 10.21 29.09 12.14
C GLY A 263 10.71 28.19 13.27
N ASP A 264 10.74 28.70 14.50
CA ASP A 264 11.16 27.96 15.70
C ASP A 264 10.29 26.72 16.01
N GLY A 265 9.08 26.66 15.44
CA GLY A 265 8.15 25.54 15.54
C GLY A 265 8.21 24.55 14.37
N LYS A 266 9.20 24.69 13.46
CA LYS A 266 9.41 23.79 12.32
C LYS A 266 9.59 22.36 12.82
N ILE A 267 9.05 21.41 12.08
CA ILE A 267 9.31 19.98 12.34
C ILE A 267 10.79 19.75 12.05
N GLN A 268 11.59 19.51 13.10
CA GLN A 268 13.00 19.15 12.95
C GLN A 268 13.16 17.75 12.36
N HIS A 269 12.27 16.83 12.75
CA HIS A 269 12.30 15.43 12.32
C HIS A 269 10.89 14.95 11.95
N LEU A 270 10.59 14.92 10.66
CA LEU A 270 9.27 14.53 10.13
C LEU A 270 8.99 13.05 10.38
N LYS A 271 10.00 12.19 10.26
CA LYS A 271 9.89 10.77 10.61
C LYS A 271 9.49 10.62 12.06
N ASN A 272 10.13 11.31 13.01
CA ASN A 272 9.79 11.16 14.43
C ASN A 272 8.36 11.64 14.69
N TYR A 273 7.92 12.67 13.98
CA TYR A 273 6.56 13.17 14.09
C TYR A 273 5.53 12.17 13.52
N LEU A 274 5.72 11.69 12.28
CA LEU A 274 4.84 10.71 11.62
C LEU A 274 4.88 9.34 12.30
N SER A 275 6.04 8.93 12.80
CA SER A 275 6.23 7.67 13.51
C SER A 275 5.40 7.65 14.79
N LYS A 276 5.15 8.76 15.49
CA LYS A 276 4.23 8.76 16.66
C LYS A 276 2.82 8.30 16.30
N TYR A 277 2.31 8.69 15.13
CA TYR A 277 0.97 8.32 14.68
C TYR A 277 0.93 6.88 14.18
N LEU A 278 1.98 6.47 13.48
CA LEU A 278 2.17 5.08 13.09
C LEU A 278 2.40 4.20 14.31
N GLU A 279 3.10 4.65 15.34
CA GLU A 279 3.37 3.84 16.53
C GLU A 279 2.07 3.45 17.20
N LYS A 280 1.15 4.40 17.36
CA LYS A 280 -0.18 4.12 17.89
C LYS A 280 -1.03 3.24 16.98
N GLY A 281 -0.92 3.38 15.66
CA GLY A 281 -1.72 2.60 14.69
C GLY A 281 -1.14 1.25 14.28
N PHE A 282 0.17 1.08 14.40
CA PHE A 282 0.95 -0.01 13.78
C PHE A 282 1.98 -0.66 14.70
N LEU A 283 2.65 0.09 15.59
CA LEU A 283 3.92 -0.34 16.20
C LEU A 283 3.78 -0.73 17.67
N LEU A 284 2.67 -1.38 18.02
CA LEU A 284 2.51 -1.90 19.36
C LEU A 284 2.63 -3.41 19.36
N ASP A 285 3.53 -3.90 20.20
CA ASP A 285 3.64 -5.30 20.61
C ASP A 285 2.42 -5.76 21.43
N LYS A 286 1.46 -4.84 21.66
CA LYS A 286 0.22 -5.04 22.38
C LYS A 286 -0.90 -4.16 21.80
N TRP A 287 -2.04 -4.74 21.46
CA TRP A 287 -3.22 -3.98 21.07
C TRP A 287 -4.17 -3.77 22.25
N THR A 288 -4.81 -2.60 22.27
CA THR A 288 -6.01 -2.38 23.09
C THR A 288 -7.25 -2.88 22.35
N SER A 289 -8.37 -3.02 23.06
CA SER A 289 -9.67 -3.34 22.44
C SER A 289 -10.07 -2.31 21.36
N GLY A 290 -9.80 -1.02 21.59
CA GLY A 290 -9.99 0.02 20.57
C GLY A 290 -9.12 -0.18 19.32
N MET A 291 -7.84 -0.52 19.49
CA MET A 291 -6.95 -0.80 18.35
C MET A 291 -7.37 -2.05 17.58
N LEU A 292 -7.88 -3.08 18.25
CA LEU A 292 -8.45 -4.25 17.59
C LEU A 292 -9.67 -3.86 16.75
N LYS A 293 -10.62 -3.11 17.33
CA LYS A 293 -11.80 -2.60 16.61
C LYS A 293 -11.43 -1.77 15.39
N PHE A 294 -10.45 -0.87 15.54
CA PHE A 294 -9.92 -0.06 14.44
C PHE A 294 -9.35 -0.94 13.32
N ASN A 295 -8.48 -1.91 13.66
CA ASN A 295 -7.82 -2.76 12.67
C ASN A 295 -8.80 -3.71 11.98
N ALA A 296 -9.78 -4.25 12.70
CA ALA A 296 -10.83 -5.09 12.14
C ALA A 296 -11.72 -4.31 11.16
N ASN A 297 -12.08 -3.07 11.48
CA ASN A 297 -12.80 -2.18 10.56
C ASN A 297 -11.96 -1.77 9.35
N LEU A 298 -10.66 -1.56 9.55
CA LEU A 298 -9.71 -1.24 8.48
C LEU A 298 -9.47 -2.44 7.53
N TRP A 299 -9.57 -3.67 8.06
CA TRP A 299 -9.60 -4.90 7.28
C TRP A 299 -10.87 -4.98 6.44
N GLU A 300 -12.04 -4.89 7.08
CA GLU A 300 -13.36 -5.00 6.44
C GLU A 300 -13.57 -3.99 5.31
N THR A 301 -13.20 -2.72 5.56
CA THR A 301 -13.34 -1.65 4.57
C THR A 301 -12.34 -1.74 3.42
N GLY A 302 -11.23 -2.47 3.59
CA GLY A 302 -10.13 -2.54 2.63
C GLY A 302 -9.41 -1.20 2.41
N PHE A 303 -9.56 -0.23 3.32
CA PHE A 303 -8.87 1.04 3.21
C PHE A 303 -7.36 0.91 3.44
N ARG A 304 -6.59 1.84 2.86
CA ARG A 304 -5.13 1.86 2.98
C ARG A 304 -4.70 2.42 4.34
N MET A 305 -3.60 1.90 4.86
CA MET A 305 -2.99 2.34 6.12
C MET A 305 -2.16 3.61 6.03
N TYR A 306 -1.86 4.06 4.82
CA TYR A 306 -1.25 5.36 4.58
C TYR A 306 -1.48 5.70 3.11
N GLY A 307 -1.23 6.95 2.77
CA GLY A 307 -1.16 7.38 1.39
C GLY A 307 -0.30 8.61 1.25
N ALA A 308 0.12 8.84 0.03
CA ALA A 308 0.96 9.97 -0.31
C ALA A 308 0.66 10.43 -1.73
N SER A 309 1.02 11.68 -2.02
CA SER A 309 1.08 12.22 -3.38
C SER A 309 1.99 11.37 -4.28
N LYS A 310 1.88 11.54 -5.59
CA LYS A 310 2.66 10.74 -6.55
C LYS A 310 4.17 10.92 -6.35
N ARG A 311 4.64 12.17 -6.19
CA ARG A 311 6.06 12.49 -6.01
C ARG A 311 6.59 11.91 -4.69
N ILE A 312 5.89 12.14 -3.58
CA ILE A 312 6.26 11.55 -2.28
C ILE A 312 6.32 10.03 -2.34
N ARG A 313 5.35 9.37 -2.99
CA ARG A 313 5.37 7.92 -3.14
C ARG A 313 6.59 7.42 -3.91
N GLN A 314 6.99 8.13 -4.97
CA GLN A 314 8.20 7.80 -5.72
C GLN A 314 9.45 7.95 -4.83
N MET A 315 9.56 9.02 -4.06
CA MET A 315 10.68 9.23 -3.12
C MET A 315 10.72 8.18 -2.01
N MET A 316 9.56 7.73 -1.55
CA MET A 316 9.45 6.68 -0.53
C MET A 316 9.76 5.28 -1.07
N ASN A 317 9.77 5.05 -2.38
CA ASN A 317 9.94 3.70 -2.91
C ASN A 317 11.30 3.12 -2.51
N ILE A 318 11.28 1.83 -2.16
CA ILE A 318 12.49 1.07 -1.90
C ILE A 318 12.94 0.50 -3.23
N GLU A 319 13.91 1.17 -3.85
CA GLU A 319 14.58 0.61 -5.02
C GLU A 319 15.57 -0.46 -4.56
N PRO A 320 15.62 -1.61 -5.24
CA PRO A 320 16.64 -2.62 -4.98
C PRO A 320 18.00 -2.06 -5.42
N ASP A 321 19.05 -2.34 -4.63
CA ASP A 321 20.40 -1.85 -4.91
C ASP A 321 20.97 -2.40 -6.23
N LYS A 322 20.44 -3.55 -6.69
CA LYS A 322 20.83 -4.22 -7.93
C LYS A 322 19.61 -4.79 -8.65
N PRO A 323 19.60 -4.80 -9.99
CA PRO A 323 18.58 -5.53 -10.73
C PRO A 323 18.60 -7.02 -10.35
N SER A 324 17.42 -7.64 -10.26
CA SER A 324 17.30 -9.07 -10.00
C SER A 324 17.92 -9.88 -11.14
N GLN A 325 18.83 -10.79 -10.82
CA GLN A 325 19.35 -11.80 -11.75
C GLN A 325 18.42 -13.01 -11.90
N ILE A 326 17.35 -13.04 -11.10
CA ILE A 326 16.37 -14.11 -11.09
C ILE A 326 15.20 -13.73 -12.01
N VAL A 327 14.91 -14.62 -12.96
CA VAL A 327 13.66 -14.62 -13.73
C VAL A 327 12.63 -15.43 -12.95
N TRP A 328 11.63 -14.76 -12.37
CA TRP A 328 10.54 -15.45 -11.68
C TRP A 328 9.66 -16.20 -12.69
N LEU A 329 9.27 -17.43 -12.34
CA LEU A 329 8.54 -18.35 -13.21
C LEU A 329 7.15 -18.69 -12.66
N GLU A 330 7.04 -18.94 -11.36
CA GLU A 330 5.79 -19.38 -10.75
C GLU A 330 5.74 -18.94 -9.28
N THR A 331 4.54 -18.61 -8.81
CA THR A 331 4.25 -18.46 -7.39
C THR A 331 3.09 -19.38 -7.04
N LYS A 332 3.37 -20.34 -6.16
CA LYS A 332 2.37 -21.16 -5.51
C LYS A 332 2.08 -20.61 -4.13
N MET A 333 0.82 -20.64 -3.74
CA MET A 333 0.39 -20.39 -2.38
C MET A 333 0.01 -21.72 -1.76
N VAL A 334 0.54 -21.98 -0.57
CA VAL A 334 0.22 -23.13 0.27
C VAL A 334 -0.68 -22.61 1.39
N GLU A 335 -1.92 -23.08 1.43
CA GLU A 335 -2.90 -22.71 2.46
C GLU A 335 -3.38 -23.95 3.22
N PRO A 336 -3.54 -23.87 4.55
CA PRO A 336 -4.22 -24.92 5.30
C PRO A 336 -5.70 -24.96 4.91
N GLU A 337 -6.18 -26.14 4.53
CA GLU A 337 -7.59 -26.42 4.24
C GLU A 337 -8.15 -27.36 5.32
N GLU A 338 -9.25 -26.93 5.95
CA GLU A 338 -9.99 -27.76 6.91
C GLU A 338 -10.93 -28.68 6.14
N VAL A 339 -10.62 -29.98 6.15
CA VAL A 339 -11.47 -31.02 5.58
C VAL A 339 -12.23 -31.68 6.71
N SER A 340 -13.55 -31.49 6.72
CA SER A 340 -14.46 -32.14 7.68
C SER A 340 -15.01 -33.44 7.10
N GLU A 341 -14.78 -34.54 7.80
CA GLU A 341 -15.35 -35.85 7.47
C GLU A 341 -16.33 -36.30 8.55
N ASP A 342 -17.56 -36.61 8.16
CA ASP A 342 -18.54 -37.22 9.06
C ASP A 342 -18.21 -38.70 9.27
N ILE A 343 -17.74 -39.04 10.46
CA ILE A 343 -17.47 -40.42 10.88
C ILE A 343 -18.66 -40.90 11.70
N VAL A 344 -19.26 -42.02 11.30
CA VAL A 344 -20.28 -42.70 12.10
C VAL A 344 -19.58 -43.50 13.19
N ASP A 345 -19.78 -43.13 14.45
CA ASP A 345 -19.29 -43.90 15.58
C ASP A 345 -20.27 -45.04 15.88
N ALA A 346 -20.03 -46.19 15.25
CA ALA A 346 -20.83 -47.39 15.41
C ALA A 346 -20.70 -48.03 16.81
N SER A 347 -19.80 -47.54 17.67
CA SER A 347 -19.63 -48.05 19.03
C SER A 347 -20.65 -47.49 20.04
N ILE A 348 -21.41 -46.46 19.66
CA ILE A 348 -22.46 -45.83 20.48
C ILE A 348 -23.82 -46.19 19.89
N TRP A 349 -24.79 -46.64 20.70
CA TRP A 349 -26.17 -46.88 20.27
C TRP A 349 -27.13 -45.83 20.87
N PRO A 350 -27.87 -45.06 20.06
CA PRO A 350 -27.88 -45.07 18.59
C PRO A 350 -26.58 -44.51 17.99
N PRO A 351 -26.19 -44.92 16.76
CA PRO A 351 -24.98 -44.42 16.10
C PRO A 351 -24.96 -42.90 16.08
N THR A 352 -23.87 -42.31 16.56
CA THR A 352 -23.69 -40.85 16.56
C THR A 352 -22.77 -40.45 15.43
N LYS A 353 -23.10 -39.36 14.73
CA LYS A 353 -22.19 -38.74 13.77
C LYS A 353 -21.19 -37.89 14.56
N LYS A 354 -19.91 -38.18 14.38
CA LYS A 354 -18.80 -37.34 14.85
C LYS A 354 -18.13 -36.73 13.64
N THR A 355 -18.04 -35.40 13.60
CA THR A 355 -17.28 -34.71 12.56
C THR A 355 -15.82 -34.68 12.96
N ARG A 356 -14.95 -35.34 12.18
CA ARG A 356 -13.51 -35.23 12.30
C ARG A 356 -13.03 -34.12 11.38
N VAL A 357 -12.31 -33.15 11.92
CA VAL A 357 -11.67 -32.09 11.13
C VAL A 357 -10.19 -32.46 10.96
N THR A 358 -9.73 -32.56 9.72
CA THR A 358 -8.33 -32.75 9.36
C THR A 358 -7.85 -31.50 8.63
N ILE A 359 -6.66 -31.00 8.97
CA ILE A 359 -6.03 -29.89 8.26
C ILE A 359 -5.09 -30.49 7.23
N ILE A 360 -5.33 -30.21 5.95
CA ILE A 360 -4.43 -30.58 4.84
C ILE A 360 -3.79 -29.32 4.25
N GLU A 361 -2.60 -29.44 3.66
CA GLU A 361 -2.02 -28.34 2.89
C GLU A 361 -2.57 -28.39 1.45
N SER A 362 -3.23 -27.32 1.04
CA SER A 362 -3.69 -27.11 -0.33
C SER A 362 -2.68 -26.24 -1.08
N GLU A 363 -2.26 -26.67 -2.28
CA GLU A 363 -1.43 -25.85 -3.17
C GLU A 363 -2.28 -25.20 -4.25
N ARG A 364 -2.15 -23.88 -4.40
CA ARG A 364 -2.78 -23.12 -5.48
C ARG A 364 -1.75 -22.28 -6.22
N ILE A 365 -1.61 -22.47 -7.53
CA ILE A 365 -0.82 -21.56 -8.37
C ILE A 365 -1.58 -20.23 -8.46
N ILE A 366 -0.98 -19.16 -7.95
CA ILE A 366 -1.58 -17.80 -7.96
C ILE A 366 -0.98 -16.92 -9.04
N TRP A 367 0.20 -17.29 -9.54
CA TRP A 367 0.87 -16.63 -10.62
C TRP A 367 1.77 -17.63 -11.34
N TYR A 368 1.79 -17.57 -12.67
CA TYR A 368 2.81 -18.24 -13.47
C TYR A 368 3.15 -17.38 -14.67
N ARG A 369 4.37 -17.53 -15.15
CA ARG A 369 4.84 -16.94 -16.39
C ARG A 369 4.29 -17.78 -17.56
N GLN A 370 3.32 -17.23 -18.29
CA GLN A 370 2.64 -17.94 -19.38
C GLN A 370 3.58 -18.28 -20.54
N TYR A 371 4.59 -17.46 -20.75
CA TYR A 371 5.68 -17.73 -21.69
C TYR A 371 6.94 -17.99 -20.87
N ILE A 372 7.20 -19.25 -20.53
CA ILE A 372 8.59 -19.70 -20.37
C ILE A 372 9.03 -19.90 -21.81
N PRO A 373 9.78 -18.96 -22.38
CA PRO A 373 10.11 -19.11 -23.77
C PRO A 373 11.05 -20.31 -23.91
N ASP A 374 10.91 -21.07 -25.00
CA ASP A 374 11.77 -22.22 -25.35
C ASP A 374 13.28 -21.86 -25.42
N TRP A 375 13.60 -20.57 -25.26
CA TRP A 375 14.89 -19.93 -25.41
C TRP A 375 15.46 -19.36 -24.11
N ILE A 376 15.09 -19.82 -22.90
CA ILE A 376 15.80 -19.39 -21.67
C ILE A 376 17.33 -19.59 -21.75
N ASP A 377 17.79 -20.39 -22.72
CA ASP A 377 19.18 -20.60 -23.14
C ASP A 377 19.65 -19.78 -24.38
N SER A 378 18.89 -18.81 -24.89
CA SER A 378 19.29 -17.98 -26.05
C SER A 378 19.66 -16.56 -25.66
N ASP A 379 20.80 -16.12 -26.19
CA ASP A 379 21.39 -14.80 -25.97
C ASP A 379 20.53 -13.61 -26.44
N PHE A 380 19.40 -13.84 -27.13
CA PHE A 380 18.58 -12.79 -27.74
C PHE A 380 17.99 -11.80 -26.72
N TRP A 381 17.67 -12.26 -25.51
CA TRP A 381 17.02 -11.43 -24.48
C TRP A 381 17.96 -11.01 -23.36
N LEU A 382 19.23 -11.39 -23.48
CA LEU A 382 20.28 -10.87 -22.64
C LEU A 382 20.95 -9.72 -23.40
N THR A 383 21.20 -8.62 -22.72
CA THR A 383 22.21 -7.66 -23.16
C THR A 383 23.54 -8.41 -23.33
N PRO A 384 24.49 -7.88 -24.12
CA PRO A 384 25.79 -8.52 -24.32
C PRO A 384 26.57 -8.82 -23.01
N ASP A 385 26.19 -8.22 -21.88
CA ASP A 385 26.73 -8.48 -20.55
C ASP A 385 25.86 -9.41 -19.68
N GLY A 386 24.91 -10.15 -20.28
CA GLY A 386 24.13 -11.18 -19.61
C GLY A 386 22.94 -10.67 -18.79
N ARG A 387 22.47 -9.44 -18.99
CA ARG A 387 21.32 -8.87 -18.25
C ARG A 387 20.04 -8.98 -19.06
N ILE A 388 18.92 -9.24 -18.41
CA ILE A 388 17.62 -9.33 -19.08
C ILE A 388 17.27 -7.97 -19.75
N MET A 389 16.92 -7.99 -21.03
CA MET A 389 16.40 -6.83 -21.74
C MET A 389 15.07 -6.36 -21.10
N PRO A 390 14.86 -5.05 -20.90
CA PRO A 390 13.80 -4.51 -20.03
C PRO A 390 12.36 -4.61 -20.55
N GLU A 391 12.13 -5.29 -21.68
CA GLU A 391 10.79 -5.52 -22.24
C GLU A 391 10.28 -6.92 -21.83
N ASP A 392 10.30 -7.21 -20.53
CA ASP A 392 9.60 -8.37 -19.98
C ASP A 392 8.08 -8.13 -20.17
N PRO A 393 7.34 -9.01 -20.86
CA PRO A 393 5.90 -8.82 -20.99
C PRO A 393 5.26 -8.74 -19.60
N PRO A 394 4.28 -7.84 -19.39
CA PRO A 394 3.70 -7.63 -18.07
C PRO A 394 3.07 -8.93 -17.54
N PRO A 395 3.22 -9.22 -16.23
CA PRO A 395 2.67 -10.44 -15.64
C PRO A 395 1.15 -10.50 -15.80
N GLN A 396 0.63 -11.68 -16.15
CA GLN A 396 -0.81 -11.95 -16.12
C GLN A 396 -1.18 -12.60 -14.78
N TYR A 397 -2.14 -12.02 -14.08
CA TYR A 397 -2.67 -12.55 -12.81
C TYR A 397 -3.93 -13.37 -13.08
N ILE A 398 -4.06 -14.53 -12.41
CA ILE A 398 -5.14 -15.50 -12.67
C ILE A 398 -6.22 -15.44 -11.58
N CYS A 399 -5.91 -14.80 -10.44
CA CYS A 399 -6.83 -14.68 -9.32
C CYS A 399 -7.01 -13.23 -8.88
N ASP A 400 -8.28 -12.83 -8.70
CA ASP A 400 -8.65 -11.61 -8.00
C ASP A 400 -8.53 -11.81 -6.49
N TRP A 401 -7.67 -11.03 -5.85
CA TRP A 401 -7.36 -11.15 -4.43
C TRP A 401 -8.56 -10.74 -3.54
N GLY A 402 -9.15 -11.72 -2.85
CA GLY A 402 -9.79 -11.49 -1.54
C GLY A 402 -11.10 -10.70 -1.51
N ARG A 403 -11.91 -10.69 -2.57
CA ARG A 403 -13.31 -10.22 -2.51
C ARG A 403 -14.26 -11.25 -3.12
N PRO A 404 -15.39 -11.57 -2.47
CA PRO A 404 -16.51 -12.18 -3.18
C PRO A 404 -16.97 -11.17 -4.25
N CYS A 405 -16.79 -11.52 -5.53
CA CYS A 405 -17.37 -10.77 -6.63
C CYS A 405 -18.89 -10.95 -6.60
N SER A 406 -19.62 -10.11 -5.86
CA SER A 406 -21.08 -10.25 -5.85
C SER A 406 -21.75 -9.78 -7.14
N HIS A 407 -21.13 -9.01 -8.06
CA HIS A 407 -21.91 -8.47 -9.20
C HIS A 407 -21.26 -8.26 -10.59
N HIS A 408 -20.01 -8.63 -10.89
CA HIS A 408 -19.47 -8.45 -12.26
C HIS A 408 -18.50 -9.53 -12.73
N ALA A 409 -18.82 -10.81 -12.53
CA ALA A 409 -18.18 -11.88 -13.31
C ALA A 409 -18.77 -11.89 -14.73
N GLN A 410 -18.25 -11.07 -15.64
CA GLN A 410 -18.15 -11.54 -17.01
C GLN A 410 -17.07 -12.61 -16.99
N GLU A 411 -17.49 -13.87 -17.03
CA GLU A 411 -16.61 -15.01 -17.27
C GLU A 411 -15.67 -14.65 -18.43
N TYR A 412 -14.37 -14.60 -18.16
CA TYR A 412 -13.38 -14.68 -19.23
C TYR A 412 -13.51 -16.08 -19.83
N LYS A 413 -14.35 -16.22 -20.86
CA LYS A 413 -14.32 -17.38 -21.73
C LYS A 413 -13.00 -17.32 -22.49
N VAL A 414 -12.04 -18.14 -22.05
CA VAL A 414 -10.89 -18.52 -22.87
C VAL A 414 -11.48 -19.11 -24.16
N THR A 415 -11.49 -18.32 -25.22
CA THR A 415 -11.84 -18.83 -26.55
C THR A 415 -10.75 -19.80 -26.93
N SER A 416 -11.14 -21.04 -27.16
CA SER A 416 -10.28 -22.13 -27.63
C SER A 416 -9.41 -21.65 -28.78
N TRP A 417 -8.11 -21.89 -28.67
CA TRP A 417 -7.12 -21.71 -29.71
C TRP A 417 -7.62 -22.30 -31.04
N GLN A 418 -7.96 -21.42 -31.98
CA GLN A 418 -7.97 -21.77 -33.40
C GLN A 418 -6.93 -20.89 -34.09
N ASP A 419 -6.03 -21.60 -34.78
CA ASP A 419 -4.86 -21.11 -35.50
C ASP A 419 -5.11 -19.78 -36.23
N THR A 420 -4.55 -18.70 -35.68
CA THR A 420 -4.29 -17.52 -36.50
C THR A 420 -2.94 -17.72 -37.20
N ASN A 421 -3.02 -18.11 -38.46
CA ASN A 421 -1.90 -18.13 -39.40
C ASN A 421 -1.15 -16.79 -39.35
N ILE A 422 0.05 -16.80 -38.77
CA ILE A 422 0.99 -15.67 -38.83
C ILE A 422 1.51 -15.58 -40.27
N PRO A 423 1.33 -14.45 -40.98
CA PRO A 423 1.92 -14.31 -42.31
C PRO A 423 3.44 -14.18 -42.20
N LYS A 424 4.17 -15.09 -42.85
CA LYS A 424 5.62 -15.03 -43.02
C LYS A 424 5.99 -13.71 -43.72
N ARG A 425 6.69 -12.80 -43.02
CA ARG A 425 7.32 -11.62 -43.64
C ARG A 425 8.46 -12.07 -44.54
N LYS A 426 8.41 -11.64 -45.80
CA LYS A 426 9.55 -11.69 -46.73
C LYS A 426 10.59 -10.65 -46.31
N HIS A 427 11.85 -11.06 -46.27
CA HIS A 427 12.99 -10.15 -46.22
C HIS A 427 13.11 -9.41 -47.55
N ASP A 428 13.29 -8.08 -47.50
CA ASP A 428 13.91 -7.34 -48.61
C ASP A 428 14.71 -6.13 -48.08
N VAL A 429 16.02 -6.21 -48.37
CA VAL A 429 17.03 -5.22 -48.80
C VAL A 429 17.34 -3.95 -47.97
N ASN A 430 18.66 -3.81 -47.75
CA ASN A 430 19.48 -2.81 -47.05
C ASN A 430 19.48 -1.40 -47.70
N PRO A 431 19.34 -0.29 -46.95
CA PRO A 431 19.33 1.07 -47.49
C PRO A 431 20.67 1.84 -47.46
N TYR A 432 21.80 1.19 -47.23
CA TYR A 432 23.11 1.87 -47.31
C TYR A 432 23.77 1.66 -48.67
N ASP A 433 23.37 2.46 -49.67
CA ASP A 433 24.22 2.74 -50.81
C ASP A 433 23.94 4.12 -51.40
N THR A 434 25.01 4.80 -51.79
CA THR A 434 25.12 6.12 -52.46
C THR A 434 25.23 7.38 -51.58
N TRP A 435 26.44 7.63 -51.07
CA TRP A 435 27.00 8.99 -50.99
C TRP A 435 28.48 8.95 -51.40
N ARG A 436 28.80 9.52 -52.57
CA ARG A 436 30.17 9.92 -52.97
C ARG A 436 30.22 11.44 -53.10
N PRO A 437 31.30 12.11 -52.67
CA PRO A 437 31.40 13.57 -52.69
C PRO A 437 32.16 14.13 -53.90
N ALA A 438 31.82 15.39 -54.17
CA ALA A 438 32.60 16.50 -54.74
C ALA A 438 33.15 16.40 -56.18
N HIS A 439 32.79 17.37 -57.02
CA HIS A 439 33.75 18.30 -57.61
C HIS A 439 33.09 19.60 -58.08
N THR A 440 33.83 20.68 -57.88
CA THR A 440 33.63 22.08 -58.27
C THR A 440 33.66 22.28 -59.79
N ASN A 441 32.93 23.27 -60.32
CA ASN A 441 33.49 24.38 -61.11
C ASN A 441 32.44 25.39 -61.63
N THR A 442 32.60 26.63 -61.17
CA THR A 442 32.70 27.92 -61.89
C THR A 442 31.98 28.22 -63.23
N HIS A 443 31.48 29.47 -63.28
CA HIS A 443 31.11 30.34 -64.41
C HIS A 443 29.84 29.97 -65.20
N ASN A 444 28.89 30.88 -65.51
CA ASN A 444 28.84 32.35 -65.62
C ASN A 444 27.54 32.91 -65.04
#